data_AF-A0A4Y8YDA7-F1
#
_entry.id   AF-A0A4Y8YDA7-F1
#
_cell.length_a   1.000
_cell.length_b   1.000
_cell.length_c   1.000
_cell.angle_alpha   90.00
_cell.angle_beta   90.00
_cell.angle_gamma   90.00
#
_symmetry.space_group_name_H-M   'P 1'
#
loop_
_entity.id
_entity.type
_entity.pdbx_description
1 polymer ?
#
loop_
_entity_poly.entity_id
_entity_poly.type
_entity_poly.pdbx_seq_one_letter_code
_entity_poly.pdbx_strand_id
1 'polypeptide(L)'
;MTGGGTTDGAGSAGRAGRRQGAPRGRTEQANALASFVLEVTDGVTLRELAERYHVGKTMWGEYRSGQKLVPLDLLERLVADRTPDEATRVSRTRTARRLHAAAVDAAVVVTVVDAAAGAPEPAPEPGAPGTVPSPPTDRAPRRRRHRLAVGATVTAAVAVVALLLLVALLPSGDEDISAGGKPPSGGASPDGSPPVRAAPLTGTGVFAIGPGGDGVLQWDGPGAGDWTRIGDTAKRLWAGPAGLFATGVRGDGLFAYGGSPGRWHQVGEPGADFAISGTRVYRLAPDRGSVHVWDGRGTSWTWVGGPASRLYGGGPGLFATNPKDGRIFKYAGRPGEWEFVGTAGADFALTDRHLYGLTPDRAMVTRWLAPETPDADERWTWAAGPAGALFAGAAGLFSTDPTGTRLRHYAKDAWHDIGPAGAEVRVAGREVFVLTDDRTSVRRWDPRTGTWTRVGGPAGTLAVTVPRAGR
;
A
#
# COMPACT_ATOMS: atom_id res chain seq x y z
N MET A 1 19.67 74.88 -2.54
CA MET A 1 18.79 75.01 -1.36
C MET A 1 17.82 73.83 -1.40
N THR A 2 18.22 72.57 -1.25
CA THR A 2 18.77 71.89 -0.05
C THR A 2 18.02 72.23 1.24
N GLY A 3 16.98 71.44 1.51
CA GLY A 3 16.82 70.64 2.74
C GLY A 3 16.46 71.37 4.03
N GLY A 4 15.33 70.97 4.64
CA GLY A 4 15.03 71.22 6.05
C GLY A 4 13.76 70.52 6.54
N GLY A 5 13.87 69.77 7.65
CA GLY A 5 12.78 69.34 8.55
C GLY A 5 12.27 67.91 8.30
N THR A 6 12.86 66.83 8.83
CA THR A 6 12.99 66.40 10.24
C THR A 6 11.69 65.80 10.81
N THR A 7 11.68 64.46 10.87
CA THR A 7 11.08 63.52 11.85
C THR A 7 9.73 63.83 12.50
N ASP A 8 8.77 62.91 12.34
CA ASP A 8 8.27 62.12 13.48
C ASP A 8 7.50 60.87 13.02
N GLY A 9 8.20 59.73 13.09
CA GLY A 9 7.60 58.41 13.08
C GLY A 9 7.20 58.05 14.50
N ALA A 10 5.91 58.25 14.84
CA ALA A 10 5.33 57.65 16.03
C ALA A 10 5.04 56.16 15.74
N GLY A 11 6.03 55.33 16.00
CA GLY A 11 5.89 53.88 16.03
C GLY A 11 4.84 53.47 17.06
N SER A 12 3.79 52.80 16.61
CA SER A 12 2.91 52.06 17.52
C SER A 12 3.72 50.90 18.10
N ALA A 13 4.08 51.05 19.38
CA ALA A 13 4.76 50.04 20.16
C ALA A 13 3.94 48.75 20.12
N GLY A 14 4.42 47.78 19.32
CA GLY A 14 3.95 46.42 19.30
C GLY A 14 3.97 45.88 20.72
N ARG A 15 2.80 45.48 21.22
CA ARG A 15 2.64 44.80 22.49
C ARG A 15 3.27 43.41 22.34
N ALA A 16 4.59 43.36 22.52
CA ALA A 16 5.39 42.15 22.48
C ALA A 16 4.94 41.22 23.62
N GLY A 17 4.03 40.30 23.31
CA GLY A 17 3.78 39.14 24.14
C GLY A 17 5.10 38.38 24.31
N ARG A 18 5.40 37.98 25.56
CA ARG A 18 6.60 37.21 25.94
C ARG A 18 6.98 36.17 24.87
N ARG A 19 8.24 36.20 24.43
CA ARG A 19 8.84 35.13 23.61
C ARG A 19 8.63 33.80 24.34
N GLN A 20 7.78 32.96 23.78
CA GLN A 20 7.42 31.67 24.37
C GLN A 20 8.66 30.75 24.31
N GLY A 21 8.95 30.05 25.42
CA GLY A 21 10.21 29.35 25.63
C GLY A 21 10.51 28.23 24.61
N ALA A 22 11.74 27.72 24.66
CA ALA A 22 12.28 26.66 23.80
C ALA A 22 11.32 25.46 23.61
N PRO A 23 11.37 24.77 22.46
CA PRO A 23 10.51 23.61 22.15
C PRO A 23 10.50 22.58 23.29
N ARG A 24 9.31 22.05 23.61
CA ARG A 24 9.05 21.11 24.71
C ARG A 24 8.42 19.79 24.26
N GLY A 25 8.41 19.51 22.96
CA GLY A 25 7.94 18.25 22.42
C GLY A 25 8.88 17.09 22.75
N ARG A 26 8.30 15.91 22.93
CA ARG A 26 9.02 14.67 23.27
C ARG A 26 9.89 14.12 22.12
N THR A 27 9.68 14.62 20.91
CA THR A 27 10.39 14.19 19.70
C THR A 27 10.80 15.40 18.86
N GLU A 28 11.86 15.28 18.06
CA GLU A 28 12.28 16.33 17.13
C GLU A 28 11.18 16.65 16.11
N GLN A 29 10.40 15.66 15.72
CA GLN A 29 9.28 15.78 14.80
C GLN A 29 8.12 16.57 15.41
N ALA A 30 7.80 16.37 16.69
CA ALA A 30 6.82 17.21 17.40
C ALA A 30 7.31 18.67 17.51
N ASN A 31 8.61 18.88 17.71
CA ASN A 31 9.22 20.22 17.74
C ASN A 31 9.24 20.91 16.37
N ALA A 32 9.44 20.15 15.28
CA ALA A 32 9.35 20.65 13.92
C ALA A 32 7.92 21.06 13.56
N LEU A 33 6.92 20.26 13.96
CA LEU A 33 5.50 20.62 13.80
C LEU A 33 5.15 21.88 14.59
N ALA A 34 5.59 21.98 15.85
CA ALA A 34 5.36 23.15 16.69
C ALA A 34 5.99 24.43 16.10
N SER A 35 7.19 24.32 15.52
CA SER A 35 7.87 25.43 14.84
C SER A 35 7.08 25.92 13.63
N PHE A 36 6.50 24.98 12.85
CA PHE A 36 5.63 25.34 11.74
C PHE A 36 4.32 26.00 12.21
N VAL A 37 3.71 25.52 13.29
CA VAL A 37 2.53 26.17 13.89
C VAL A 37 2.87 27.59 14.35
N LEU A 38 4.04 27.79 14.95
CA LEU A 38 4.53 29.13 15.31
C LEU A 38 4.69 30.03 14.08
N GLU A 39 5.26 29.53 12.99
CA GLU A 39 5.43 30.28 11.74
C GLU A 39 4.09 30.70 11.11
N VAL A 40 3.14 29.78 11.00
CA VAL A 40 1.81 30.05 10.40
C VAL A 40 1.00 31.02 11.26
N THR A 41 1.28 31.06 12.55
CA THR A 41 0.56 31.91 13.52
C THR A 41 1.38 33.08 14.02
N ASP A 42 2.44 33.44 13.29
CA ASP A 42 3.25 34.60 13.61
C ASP A 42 2.39 35.88 13.64
N GLY A 43 2.69 36.75 14.60
CA GLY A 43 1.93 37.97 14.85
C GLY A 43 0.54 37.81 15.50
N VAL A 44 0.08 36.58 15.81
CA VAL A 44 -1.24 36.33 16.44
C VAL A 44 -1.07 35.91 17.90
N THR A 45 -1.81 36.57 18.80
CA THR A 45 -1.81 36.24 20.22
C THR A 45 -2.59 34.94 20.51
N LEU A 46 -2.24 34.24 21.60
CA LEU A 46 -2.99 33.05 22.04
C LEU A 46 -4.47 33.37 22.33
N ARG A 47 -4.79 34.62 22.70
CA ARG A 47 -6.16 35.07 22.93
C ARG A 47 -6.96 35.10 21.64
N GLU A 48 -6.39 35.68 20.58
CA GLU A 48 -7.03 35.76 19.26
C GLU A 48 -7.19 34.38 18.62
N LEU A 49 -6.19 33.50 18.75
CA LEU A 49 -6.30 32.11 18.29
C LEU A 49 -7.39 31.33 19.04
N ALA A 50 -7.50 31.54 20.35
CA ALA A 50 -8.50 30.87 21.16
C ALA A 50 -9.93 31.31 20.82
N GLU A 51 -10.09 32.60 20.54
CA GLU A 51 -11.37 33.20 20.15
C GLU A 51 -11.79 32.77 18.74
N ARG A 52 -10.86 32.75 17.78
CA ARG A 52 -11.13 32.44 16.37
C ARG A 52 -11.37 30.96 16.09
N TYR A 53 -10.67 30.06 16.79
CA TYR A 53 -10.75 28.62 16.54
C TYR A 53 -11.49 27.85 17.64
N HIS A 54 -12.05 28.55 18.64
CA HIS A 54 -12.76 27.99 19.79
C HIS A 54 -11.97 26.90 20.55
N VAL A 55 -10.64 27.08 20.62
CA VAL A 55 -9.71 26.19 21.34
C VAL A 55 -9.09 26.94 22.50
N GLY A 56 -9.01 26.35 23.70
CA GLY A 56 -8.50 27.02 24.89
C GLY A 56 -7.07 27.58 24.73
N LYS A 57 -6.77 28.72 25.38
CA LYS A 57 -5.45 29.38 25.34
C LYS A 57 -4.30 28.44 25.77
N THR A 58 -4.56 27.57 26.74
CA THR A 58 -3.61 26.56 27.22
C THR A 58 -3.28 25.54 26.13
N MET A 59 -4.29 25.02 25.42
CA MET A 59 -4.10 24.07 24.32
C MET A 59 -3.28 24.67 23.17
N TRP A 60 -3.53 25.93 22.82
CA TRP A 60 -2.71 26.63 21.83
C TRP A 60 -1.25 26.81 22.28
N GLY A 61 -1.02 26.99 23.59
CA GLY A 61 0.32 26.99 24.17
C GLY A 61 1.01 25.63 24.07
N GLU A 62 0.27 24.54 24.27
CA GLU A 62 0.77 23.16 24.16
C GLU A 62 1.07 22.77 22.71
N TYR A 63 0.24 23.20 21.74
CA TYR A 63 0.49 23.00 20.31
C TYR A 63 1.71 23.76 19.82
N ARG A 64 1.82 25.05 20.17
CA ARG A 64 2.96 25.89 19.77
C ARG A 64 4.28 25.50 20.46
N SER A 65 4.23 24.75 21.56
CA SER A 65 5.42 24.24 22.24
C SER A 65 5.76 22.79 21.88
N GLY A 66 4.90 22.09 21.13
CA GLY A 66 5.08 20.69 20.75
C GLY A 66 4.75 19.68 21.85
N GLN A 67 4.24 20.15 23.00
CA GLN A 67 3.80 19.27 24.10
C GLN A 67 2.58 18.42 23.70
N LYS A 68 1.72 18.97 22.83
CA LYS A 68 0.65 18.22 22.18
C LYS A 68 0.71 18.41 20.68
N LEU A 69 0.31 17.38 19.96
CA LEU A 69 0.14 17.46 18.52
C LEU A 69 -1.15 18.21 18.22
N VAL A 70 -1.07 19.21 17.35
CA VAL A 70 -2.24 19.91 16.83
C VAL A 70 -3.04 18.96 15.93
N PRO A 71 -4.35 18.79 16.10
CA PRO A 71 -5.15 17.96 15.20
C PRO A 71 -5.06 18.42 13.75
N LEU A 72 -4.99 17.46 12.80
CA LEU A 72 -4.79 17.75 11.38
C LEU A 72 -5.85 18.70 10.81
N ASP A 73 -7.13 18.49 11.12
CA ASP A 73 -8.23 19.36 10.64
C ASP A 73 -8.14 20.79 11.16
N LEU A 74 -7.56 20.99 12.34
CA LEU A 74 -7.32 22.32 12.89
C LEU A 74 -6.11 22.98 12.20
N LEU A 75 -5.07 22.20 11.93
CA LEU A 75 -3.87 22.66 11.23
C LEU A 75 -4.16 23.05 9.77
N GLU A 76 -4.99 22.28 9.06
CA GLU A 76 -5.37 22.57 7.68
C GLU A 76 -6.23 23.83 7.59
N ARG A 77 -7.19 23.99 8.50
CA ARG A 77 -7.98 25.24 8.60
C ARG A 77 -7.10 26.45 8.93
N LEU A 78 -6.14 26.29 9.82
CA LEU A 78 -5.18 27.33 10.17
C LEU A 78 -4.34 27.78 8.97
N VAL A 79 -3.86 26.84 8.15
CA VAL A 79 -3.09 27.13 6.94
C VAL A 79 -3.96 27.79 5.87
N ALA A 80 -5.19 27.33 5.69
CA ALA A 80 -6.14 27.90 4.74
C ALA A 80 -6.49 29.35 5.09
N ASP A 81 -6.78 29.63 6.35
CA ASP A 81 -7.14 30.97 6.84
C ASP A 81 -5.99 31.98 6.79
N ARG A 82 -4.75 31.50 6.93
CA ARG A 82 -3.56 32.35 7.06
C ARG A 82 -2.74 32.48 5.78
N THR A 83 -3.11 31.73 4.74
CA THR A 83 -2.41 31.76 3.44
C THR A 83 -3.40 32.14 2.34
N PRO A 84 -3.57 33.44 2.05
CA PRO A 84 -4.49 33.93 1.03
C PRO A 84 -4.10 33.48 -0.39
N ASP A 85 -2.80 33.36 -0.64
CA ASP A 85 -2.26 32.90 -1.93
C ASP A 85 -2.45 31.39 -2.12
N GLU A 86 -3.06 31.00 -3.25
CA GLU A 86 -3.45 29.61 -3.52
C GLU A 86 -2.23 28.70 -3.71
N ALA A 87 -1.20 29.15 -4.43
CA ALA A 87 0.01 28.35 -4.67
C ALA A 87 0.79 28.09 -3.36
N THR A 88 0.92 29.12 -2.52
CA THR A 88 1.54 29.03 -1.20
C THR A 88 0.69 28.20 -0.25
N ARG A 89 -0.65 28.28 -0.34
CA ARG A 89 -1.57 27.47 0.47
C ARG A 89 -1.41 26.00 0.17
N VAL A 90 -1.36 25.60 -1.11
CA VAL A 90 -1.14 24.20 -1.50
C VAL A 90 0.20 23.68 -0.96
N SER A 91 1.28 24.47 -1.10
CA SER A 91 2.61 24.10 -0.59
C SER A 91 2.66 24.00 0.94
N ARG A 92 2.06 24.97 1.65
CA ARG A 92 2.00 24.98 3.12
C ARG A 92 1.10 23.87 3.66
N THR A 93 -0.01 23.55 3.01
CA THR A 93 -0.88 22.42 3.39
C THR A 93 -0.15 21.09 3.21
N ARG A 94 0.62 20.91 2.13
CA ARG A 94 1.48 19.73 1.94
C ARG A 94 2.55 19.62 3.04
N THR A 95 3.17 20.74 3.40
CA THR A 95 4.18 20.80 4.48
C THR A 95 3.56 20.48 5.84
N ALA A 96 2.39 21.05 6.13
CA ALA A 96 1.60 20.79 7.34
C ALA A 96 1.26 19.31 7.51
N ARG A 97 0.73 18.67 6.46
CA ARG A 97 0.41 17.23 6.44
C ARG A 97 1.64 16.37 6.70
N ARG A 98 2.76 16.70 6.06
CA ARG A 98 4.03 15.97 6.23
C ARG A 98 4.57 16.07 7.66
N LEU A 99 4.61 17.28 8.22
CA LEU A 99 5.10 17.50 9.59
C LEU A 99 4.18 16.86 10.63
N HIS A 100 2.86 16.91 10.42
CA HIS A 100 1.90 16.25 11.28
C HIS A 100 2.07 14.73 11.26
N ALA A 101 2.17 14.12 10.07
CA ALA A 101 2.40 12.69 9.93
C ALA A 101 3.69 12.25 10.64
N ALA A 102 4.81 12.94 10.38
CA ALA A 102 6.09 12.64 11.03
C ALA A 102 6.02 12.75 12.56
N ALA A 103 5.27 13.72 13.10
CA ALA A 103 5.12 13.91 14.54
C ALA A 103 4.23 12.83 15.17
N VAL A 104 3.19 12.36 14.47
CA VAL A 104 2.35 11.24 14.91
C VAL A 104 3.13 9.93 14.91
N ASP A 105 3.87 9.64 13.84
CA ASP A 105 4.70 8.45 13.72
C ASP A 105 5.73 8.39 14.86
N ALA A 106 6.41 9.51 15.12
CA ALA A 106 7.37 9.61 16.20
C ALA A 106 6.73 9.45 17.60
N ALA A 107 5.51 9.94 17.80
CA ALA A 107 4.79 9.77 19.06
C ALA A 107 4.41 8.29 19.30
N VAL A 108 4.02 7.55 18.25
CA VAL A 108 3.73 6.11 18.34
C VAL A 108 4.99 5.33 18.72
N VAL A 109 6.14 5.64 18.10
CA VAL A 109 7.42 5.00 18.43
C VAL A 109 7.78 5.19 19.90
N VAL A 110 7.66 6.41 20.44
CA VAL A 110 7.92 6.68 21.87
C VAL A 110 6.99 5.86 22.77
N THR A 111 5.70 5.75 22.44
CA THR A 111 4.75 4.95 23.25
C THR A 111 5.05 3.46 23.24
N VAL A 112 5.53 2.91 22.12
CA VAL A 112 5.91 1.49 22.00
C VAL A 112 7.20 1.20 22.77
N VAL A 113 8.17 2.11 22.71
CA VAL A 113 9.43 1.99 23.46
C VAL A 113 9.19 2.08 24.97
N ASP A 114 8.34 2.99 25.42
CA ASP A 114 7.95 3.13 26.83
C ASP A 114 7.17 1.89 27.33
N ALA A 115 6.32 1.29 26.49
CA ALA A 115 5.59 0.06 26.82
C ALA A 115 6.50 -1.17 26.88
N ALA A 116 7.51 -1.26 26.01
CA ALA A 116 8.48 -2.36 25.99
C ALA A 116 9.45 -2.30 27.18
N ALA A 117 9.79 -1.11 27.66
CA ALA A 117 10.61 -0.92 28.86
C ALA A 117 9.87 -1.28 30.18
N GLY A 118 8.55 -1.47 30.14
CA GLY A 118 7.71 -1.77 31.30
C GLY A 118 7.33 -3.24 31.51
N ALA A 119 7.74 -4.16 30.63
CA ALA A 119 7.34 -5.57 30.71
C ALA A 119 8.25 -6.38 31.67
N PRO A 120 7.70 -7.16 32.64
CA PRO A 120 8.50 -8.00 33.53
C PRO A 120 9.04 -9.25 32.80
N GLU A 121 10.31 -9.56 33.03
CA GLU A 121 11.05 -10.69 32.46
C GLU A 121 10.42 -12.06 32.84
N PRO A 122 10.22 -13.00 31.89
CA PRO A 122 9.61 -14.30 32.18
C PRO A 122 10.61 -15.27 32.84
N ALA A 123 10.18 -15.94 33.90
CA ALA A 123 10.97 -16.91 34.67
C ALA A 123 11.24 -18.22 33.88
N PRO A 124 12.38 -18.89 34.10
CA PRO A 124 12.74 -20.11 33.37
C PRO A 124 12.00 -21.36 33.90
N GLU A 125 11.47 -22.18 32.99
CA GLU A 125 10.85 -23.48 33.31
C GLU A 125 11.88 -24.59 33.66
N PRO A 126 11.50 -25.58 34.50
CA PRO A 126 12.42 -26.59 35.04
C PRO A 126 12.57 -27.83 34.13
N GLY A 127 13.81 -28.25 33.90
CA GLY A 127 14.18 -29.41 33.08
C GLY A 127 13.92 -30.78 33.73
N ALA A 128 13.55 -31.76 32.90
CA ALA A 128 13.43 -33.18 33.22
C ALA A 128 14.82 -33.89 33.30
N PRO A 129 14.90 -35.08 33.94
CA PRO A 129 16.10 -35.51 34.66
C PRO A 129 17.00 -36.52 33.91
N GLY A 130 18.30 -36.44 34.21
CA GLY A 130 19.12 -37.60 34.56
C GLY A 130 19.89 -38.32 33.46
N THR A 131 21.19 -38.02 33.34
CA THR A 131 22.22 -39.02 33.02
C THR A 131 23.41 -38.87 33.98
N VAL A 132 23.84 -40.01 34.51
CA VAL A 132 24.75 -40.30 35.65
C VAL A 132 26.25 -40.09 35.29
N PRO A 133 27.18 -39.95 36.26
CA PRO A 133 28.39 -39.13 36.16
C PRO A 133 29.70 -39.92 35.97
N SER A 134 30.83 -39.19 35.80
CA SER A 134 32.18 -39.69 36.11
C SER A 134 33.06 -38.56 36.72
N PRO A 135 34.08 -38.90 37.55
CA PRO A 135 34.51 -38.07 38.68
C PRO A 135 35.97 -37.55 38.50
N PRO A 136 36.72 -37.11 39.53
CA PRO A 136 37.11 -35.71 39.68
C PRO A 136 38.63 -35.47 39.54
N THR A 137 39.03 -34.25 39.18
CA THR A 137 40.35 -33.73 39.57
C THR A 137 40.21 -32.40 40.29
N ASP A 138 40.68 -32.50 41.52
CA ASP A 138 40.81 -31.55 42.61
C ASP A 138 41.78 -30.39 42.28
N ARG A 139 41.37 -29.14 42.55
CA ARG A 139 42.06 -28.20 43.45
C ARG A 139 41.43 -26.80 43.46
N ALA A 140 41.00 -26.42 44.66
CA ALA A 140 40.52 -25.11 45.14
C ALA A 140 41.68 -24.06 45.23
N PRO A 141 41.54 -22.83 45.80
CA PRO A 141 40.38 -22.29 46.56
C PRO A 141 40.04 -20.77 46.46
N ARG A 142 38.81 -20.46 46.93
CA ARG A 142 38.37 -19.29 47.75
C ARG A 142 38.52 -17.86 47.19
N ARG A 143 37.41 -17.10 47.14
CA ARG A 143 37.01 -16.16 48.22
C ARG A 143 35.64 -15.47 47.99
N ARG A 144 34.85 -15.51 49.06
CA ARG A 144 33.93 -14.51 49.65
C ARG A 144 32.75 -13.93 48.85
N ARG A 145 31.59 -14.42 49.31
CA ARG A 145 30.27 -13.79 49.41
C ARG A 145 30.32 -12.33 49.91
N HIS A 146 29.45 -11.48 49.36
CA HIS A 146 28.54 -10.66 50.15
C HIS A 146 27.20 -10.53 49.42
N ARG A 147 26.15 -11.11 50.01
CA ARG A 147 24.74 -10.75 49.78
C ARG A 147 24.46 -9.49 50.58
N LEU A 148 23.70 -8.57 50.01
CA LEU A 148 22.75 -7.74 50.76
C LEU A 148 21.51 -7.57 49.87
N ALA A 149 20.44 -8.21 50.31
CA ALA A 149 19.08 -7.93 49.87
C ALA A 149 18.55 -6.80 50.76
N VAL A 150 17.91 -5.81 50.15
CA VAL A 150 16.97 -4.91 50.84
C VAL A 150 15.76 -4.81 49.93
N GLY A 151 14.65 -5.37 50.38
CA GLY A 151 13.33 -5.12 49.80
C GLY A 151 12.74 -3.82 50.32
N ALA A 152 11.85 -3.22 49.54
CA ALA A 152 10.79 -2.37 50.06
C ALA A 152 9.68 -2.25 49.00
N THR A 153 8.57 -2.91 49.31
CA THR A 153 7.22 -2.69 48.78
C THR A 153 6.72 -1.29 49.15
N VAL A 154 6.11 -0.53 48.23
CA VAL A 154 5.00 0.38 48.57
C VAL A 154 4.01 0.49 47.40
N THR A 155 2.79 0.07 47.70
CA THR A 155 1.51 0.24 47.03
C THR A 155 1.06 1.70 47.04
N ALA A 156 0.46 2.22 45.95
CA ALA A 156 -0.49 3.32 46.04
C ALA A 156 -1.40 3.42 44.79
N ALA A 157 -2.69 3.14 45.01
CA ALA A 157 -3.80 3.49 44.14
C ALA A 157 -4.46 4.78 44.67
N VAL A 158 -4.89 5.69 43.80
CA VAL A 158 -5.98 6.65 44.08
C VAL A 158 -6.76 6.96 42.79
N ALA A 159 -8.07 7.10 42.96
CA ALA A 159 -9.15 7.08 42.00
C ALA A 159 -9.85 8.45 41.84
N VAL A 160 -10.52 8.65 40.67
CA VAL A 160 -11.79 9.39 40.41
C VAL A 160 -11.70 10.94 40.43
N VAL A 161 -12.24 11.70 39.46
CA VAL A 161 -13.66 12.07 39.24
C VAL A 161 -13.90 12.58 37.79
N ALA A 162 -15.07 12.22 37.24
CA ALA A 162 -15.65 12.60 35.96
C ALA A 162 -16.34 13.98 35.94
N LEU A 163 -16.54 14.57 34.75
CA LEU A 163 -17.78 15.28 34.45
C LEU A 163 -18.13 15.24 32.95
N LEU A 164 -19.34 14.73 32.70
CA LEU A 164 -20.08 14.65 31.44
C LEU A 164 -20.59 16.02 30.96
N LEU A 165 -20.80 16.17 29.65
CA LEU A 165 -22.04 16.73 29.09
C LEU A 165 -22.22 16.32 27.62
N LEU A 166 -23.49 16.12 27.27
CA LEU A 166 -24.05 15.22 26.26
C LEU A 166 -24.95 16.00 25.30
N VAL A 167 -24.76 15.86 23.98
CA VAL A 167 -25.78 16.06 22.91
C VAL A 167 -25.30 15.22 21.70
N ALA A 168 -25.73 13.97 21.51
CA ALA A 168 -26.95 13.46 20.88
C ALA A 168 -26.80 13.09 19.38
N LEU A 169 -26.87 11.77 19.15
CA LEU A 169 -27.32 10.99 17.96
C LEU A 169 -26.48 10.98 16.68
N LEU A 170 -25.73 9.87 16.48
CA LEU A 170 -25.81 8.87 15.38
C LEU A 170 -24.71 7.80 15.65
N PRO A 171 -24.92 6.50 15.35
CA PRO A 171 -23.93 5.47 15.68
C PRO A 171 -22.76 5.49 14.69
N SER A 172 -21.65 6.09 15.11
CA SER A 172 -20.33 5.93 14.48
C SER A 172 -19.67 4.69 15.07
N GLY A 173 -19.70 3.58 14.36
CA GLY A 173 -18.88 2.42 14.67
C GLY A 173 -17.46 2.65 14.16
N ASP A 174 -16.55 2.96 15.09
CA ASP A 174 -15.12 2.73 14.93
C ASP A 174 -14.90 1.23 14.69
N GLU A 175 -14.39 0.86 13.52
CA GLU A 175 -13.71 -0.43 13.34
C GLU A 175 -12.26 -0.19 12.91
N ASP A 176 -11.40 -0.36 13.91
CA ASP A 176 -10.00 -0.72 13.79
C ASP A 176 -9.86 -2.03 13.01
N ILE A 177 -8.77 -2.16 12.26
CA ILE A 177 -8.41 -3.37 11.49
C ILE A 177 -7.83 -4.43 12.43
N SER A 178 -8.48 -4.65 13.57
CA SER A 178 -8.16 -5.71 14.50
C SER A 178 -9.44 -6.14 15.21
N ALA A 179 -9.82 -7.40 14.96
CA ALA A 179 -10.99 -8.11 15.49
C ALA A 179 -12.36 -7.77 14.84
N GLY A 180 -12.52 -8.09 13.55
CA GLY A 180 -13.83 -8.26 12.90
C GLY A 180 -14.08 -9.73 12.55
N GLY A 181 -15.11 -10.33 13.12
CA GLY A 181 -15.37 -11.78 13.08
C GLY A 181 -15.51 -12.39 11.68
N LYS A 182 -15.08 -13.64 11.56
CA LYS A 182 -15.32 -14.54 10.42
C LYS A 182 -16.78 -14.42 9.94
N PRO A 183 -17.07 -13.92 8.73
CA PRO A 183 -18.40 -14.06 8.14
C PRO A 183 -18.68 -15.54 7.86
N PRO A 184 -19.95 -16.01 7.94
CA PRO A 184 -20.27 -17.42 7.78
C PRO A 184 -19.81 -17.90 6.40
N SER A 185 -18.98 -18.96 6.42
CA SER A 185 -18.60 -19.71 5.23
C SER A 185 -19.89 -20.20 4.55
N GLY A 186 -20.21 -19.64 3.38
CA GLY A 186 -21.34 -20.07 2.58
C GLY A 186 -21.26 -21.59 2.33
N GLY A 187 -22.35 -22.28 2.66
CA GLY A 187 -22.44 -23.73 2.61
C GLY A 187 -22.13 -24.29 1.23
N ALA A 188 -21.43 -25.42 1.21
CA ALA A 188 -21.22 -26.22 0.03
C ALA A 188 -22.57 -26.72 -0.52
N SER A 189 -22.89 -26.36 -1.77
CA SER A 189 -23.92 -27.09 -2.53
C SER A 189 -23.38 -28.49 -2.87
N PRO A 190 -24.11 -29.56 -2.55
CA PRO A 190 -23.74 -30.92 -2.93
C PRO A 190 -24.30 -31.22 -4.33
N ASP A 191 -23.73 -30.61 -5.37
CA ASP A 191 -24.02 -31.04 -6.74
C ASP A 191 -22.84 -31.81 -7.30
N GLY A 192 -23.08 -33.08 -7.63
CA GLY A 192 -22.13 -34.05 -8.21
C GLY A 192 -21.66 -33.72 -9.63
N SER A 193 -21.50 -32.44 -9.96
CA SER A 193 -20.81 -32.00 -11.17
C SER A 193 -19.33 -32.36 -11.07
N PRO A 194 -18.69 -32.81 -12.17
CA PRO A 194 -17.25 -33.07 -12.17
C PRO A 194 -16.49 -31.83 -11.69
N PRO A 195 -15.37 -31.98 -10.96
CA PRO A 195 -14.67 -30.85 -10.36
C PRO A 195 -14.19 -29.90 -11.46
N VAL A 196 -14.84 -28.74 -11.55
CA VAL A 196 -14.42 -27.63 -12.42
C VAL A 196 -12.99 -27.26 -12.05
N ARG A 197 -12.08 -27.28 -13.01
CA ARG A 197 -10.70 -26.80 -12.88
C ARG A 197 -10.38 -25.88 -14.03
N ALA A 198 -9.59 -24.84 -13.75
CA ALA A 198 -8.98 -24.05 -14.80
C ALA A 198 -7.93 -24.92 -15.51
N ALA A 199 -7.91 -24.89 -16.84
CA ALA A 199 -6.82 -25.51 -17.57
C ALA A 199 -5.54 -24.69 -17.36
N PRO A 200 -4.42 -25.33 -16.96
CA PRO A 200 -3.14 -24.63 -16.91
C PRO A 200 -2.74 -24.20 -18.33
N LEU A 201 -2.32 -22.95 -18.49
CA LEU A 201 -1.82 -22.45 -19.77
C LEU A 201 -0.36 -22.88 -19.94
N THR A 202 -0.09 -23.67 -20.97
CA THR A 202 1.26 -24.18 -21.29
C THR A 202 1.95 -23.25 -22.29
N GLY A 203 2.33 -22.06 -21.86
CA GLY A 203 3.07 -21.10 -22.71
C GLY A 203 2.75 -19.64 -22.40
N THR A 204 3.46 -18.73 -23.06
CA THR A 204 3.04 -17.32 -23.13
C THR A 204 1.85 -17.24 -24.08
N GLY A 205 0.65 -17.06 -23.53
CA GLY A 205 -0.57 -16.85 -24.28
C GLY A 205 -0.93 -15.36 -24.28
N VAL A 206 -1.25 -14.83 -25.46
CA VAL A 206 -1.84 -13.51 -25.60
C VAL A 206 -3.32 -13.70 -25.88
N PHE A 207 -4.15 -13.03 -25.10
CA PHE A 207 -5.60 -13.10 -25.22
C PHE A 207 -6.14 -11.70 -25.43
N ALA A 208 -7.20 -11.62 -26.20
CA ALA A 208 -7.89 -10.37 -26.48
C ALA A 208 -9.39 -10.57 -26.30
N ILE A 209 -10.07 -9.49 -25.91
CA ILE A 209 -11.50 -9.36 -26.13
C ILE A 209 -11.67 -8.56 -27.42
N GLY A 210 -12.49 -9.01 -28.35
CA GLY A 210 -12.78 -8.23 -29.55
C GLY A 210 -13.53 -6.93 -29.24
N PRO A 211 -13.68 -6.03 -30.23
CA PRO A 211 -14.37 -4.75 -30.06
C PRO A 211 -15.78 -4.93 -29.48
N GLY A 212 -16.17 -4.04 -28.55
CA GLY A 212 -17.49 -4.09 -27.91
C GLY A 212 -17.74 -5.28 -26.99
N GLY A 213 -16.73 -6.11 -26.70
CA GLY A 213 -16.90 -7.32 -25.90
C GLY A 213 -17.20 -8.58 -26.71
N ASP A 214 -17.21 -8.50 -28.05
CA ASP A 214 -17.49 -9.62 -28.94
C ASP A 214 -16.23 -10.48 -29.16
N GLY A 215 -16.30 -11.71 -28.67
CA GLY A 215 -15.28 -12.72 -28.80
C GLY A 215 -14.19 -12.63 -27.74
N VAL A 216 -13.80 -13.79 -27.23
CA VAL A 216 -12.51 -13.98 -26.56
C VAL A 216 -11.61 -14.71 -27.54
N LEU A 217 -10.44 -14.12 -27.82
CA LEU A 217 -9.50 -14.59 -28.83
C LEU A 217 -8.18 -14.99 -28.16
N GLN A 218 -7.57 -16.07 -28.62
CA GLN A 218 -6.22 -16.51 -28.25
C GLN A 218 -5.30 -16.37 -29.46
N TRP A 219 -4.14 -15.75 -29.27
CA TRP A 219 -3.10 -15.68 -30.30
C TRP A 219 -2.33 -17.00 -30.37
N ASP A 220 -2.20 -17.55 -31.57
CA ASP A 220 -1.56 -18.85 -31.80
C ASP A 220 -0.04 -18.77 -31.99
N GLY A 221 0.51 -17.55 -31.85
CA GLY A 221 1.94 -17.28 -31.83
C GLY A 221 2.56 -16.97 -33.20
N PRO A 222 3.86 -16.65 -33.22
CA PRO A 222 4.58 -16.33 -34.45
C PRO A 222 4.77 -17.59 -35.30
N GLY A 223 4.12 -17.64 -36.47
CA GLY A 223 4.20 -18.75 -37.43
C GLY A 223 2.85 -19.39 -37.78
N ALA A 224 1.89 -19.35 -36.85
CA ALA A 224 0.49 -19.71 -37.11
C ALA A 224 -0.32 -18.52 -37.68
N GLY A 225 0.09 -17.28 -37.39
CA GLY A 225 -0.48 -16.04 -37.95
C GLY A 225 -1.88 -15.69 -37.43
N ASP A 226 -2.62 -16.68 -36.95
CA ASP A 226 -4.04 -16.56 -36.65
C ASP A 226 -4.35 -16.35 -35.17
N TRP A 227 -5.58 -15.90 -34.95
CA TRP A 227 -6.20 -15.81 -33.64
C TRP A 227 -7.37 -16.78 -33.61
N THR A 228 -7.35 -17.69 -32.64
CA THR A 228 -8.45 -18.63 -32.43
C THR A 228 -9.50 -18.03 -31.50
N ARG A 229 -10.78 -18.03 -31.91
CA ARG A 229 -11.90 -17.68 -31.02
C ARG A 229 -12.12 -18.79 -30.00
N ILE A 230 -11.96 -18.45 -28.72
CA ILE A 230 -12.07 -19.37 -27.58
C ILE A 230 -13.29 -19.10 -26.70
N GLY A 231 -14.00 -18.00 -26.92
CA GLY A 231 -15.24 -17.66 -26.21
C GLY A 231 -16.06 -16.62 -26.98
N ASP A 232 -17.32 -16.46 -26.60
CA ASP A 232 -18.26 -15.62 -27.35
C ASP A 232 -18.30 -14.17 -26.88
N THR A 233 -18.35 -13.93 -25.57
CA THR A 233 -18.34 -12.56 -25.02
C THR A 233 -17.48 -12.50 -23.77
N ALA A 234 -16.91 -11.33 -23.49
CA ALA A 234 -16.31 -11.03 -22.21
C ALA A 234 -16.26 -9.52 -21.97
N LYS A 235 -16.18 -9.12 -20.71
CA LYS A 235 -15.98 -7.73 -20.27
C LYS A 235 -14.54 -7.46 -19.84
N ARG A 236 -13.91 -8.42 -19.17
CA ARG A 236 -12.55 -8.32 -18.61
C ARG A 236 -11.88 -9.69 -18.65
N LEU A 237 -10.55 -9.68 -18.79
CA LEU A 237 -9.71 -10.88 -18.80
C LEU A 237 -8.58 -10.76 -17.77
N TRP A 238 -8.25 -11.89 -17.16
CA TRP A 238 -7.07 -12.08 -16.31
C TRP A 238 -6.38 -13.36 -16.73
N ALA A 239 -5.07 -13.33 -16.89
CA ALA A 239 -4.31 -14.50 -17.27
C ALA A 239 -3.01 -14.56 -16.46
N GLY A 240 -2.58 -15.78 -16.15
CA GLY A 240 -1.36 -16.04 -15.38
C GLY A 240 -1.17 -17.54 -15.13
N PRO A 241 -0.24 -17.93 -14.24
CA PRO A 241 0.06 -19.34 -14.00
C PRO A 241 -1.13 -20.15 -13.45
N ALA A 242 -2.17 -19.49 -12.92
CA ALA A 242 -3.41 -20.11 -12.48
C ALA A 242 -4.39 -20.47 -13.63
N GLY A 243 -4.19 -19.94 -14.85
CA GLY A 243 -5.08 -20.12 -16.00
C GLY A 243 -5.53 -18.80 -16.64
N LEU A 244 -6.52 -18.90 -17.54
CA LEU A 244 -7.23 -17.77 -18.14
C LEU A 244 -8.61 -17.63 -17.49
N PHE A 245 -8.94 -16.42 -17.09
CA PHE A 245 -10.19 -16.07 -16.43
C PHE A 245 -10.84 -14.88 -17.10
N ALA A 246 -12.17 -14.85 -17.08
CA ALA A 246 -12.96 -13.80 -17.69
C ALA A 246 -14.22 -13.50 -16.86
N THR A 247 -14.69 -12.25 -16.93
CA THR A 247 -16.06 -11.88 -16.52
C THR A 247 -16.87 -11.53 -17.75
N GLY A 248 -18.21 -11.61 -17.70
CA GLY A 248 -19.05 -11.25 -18.85
C GLY A 248 -19.17 -12.34 -19.92
N VAL A 249 -18.72 -13.57 -19.61
CA VAL A 249 -18.94 -14.74 -20.49
C VAL A 249 -20.40 -15.15 -20.45
N ARG A 250 -20.94 -15.34 -19.25
CA ARG A 250 -22.37 -15.51 -18.97
C ARG A 250 -22.69 -14.80 -17.65
N GLY A 251 -23.30 -13.62 -17.73
CA GLY A 251 -23.51 -12.77 -16.55
C GLY A 251 -22.20 -12.17 -16.00
N ASP A 252 -22.21 -11.71 -14.76
CA ASP A 252 -21.12 -10.92 -14.16
C ASP A 252 -20.15 -11.74 -13.29
N GLY A 253 -20.34 -13.06 -13.19
CA GLY A 253 -19.46 -13.97 -12.45
C GLY A 253 -18.07 -14.12 -13.07
N LEU A 254 -17.15 -14.73 -12.32
CA LEU A 254 -15.82 -15.11 -12.81
C LEU A 254 -15.89 -16.51 -13.45
N PHE A 255 -15.38 -16.61 -14.67
CA PHE A 255 -15.30 -17.86 -15.42
C PHE A 255 -13.84 -18.22 -15.68
N ALA A 256 -13.50 -19.50 -15.52
CA ALA A 256 -12.21 -20.06 -15.91
C ALA A 256 -12.32 -20.76 -17.27
N TYR A 257 -11.31 -20.57 -18.11
CA TYR A 257 -11.20 -21.29 -19.37
C TYR A 257 -10.82 -22.76 -19.13
N GLY A 258 -11.58 -23.66 -19.74
CA GLY A 258 -11.41 -25.11 -19.63
C GLY A 258 -10.36 -25.70 -20.56
N GLY A 259 -9.67 -24.88 -21.38
CA GLY A 259 -8.58 -25.31 -22.26
C GLY A 259 -9.01 -25.75 -23.66
N SER A 260 -10.30 -25.63 -24.01
CA SER A 260 -10.77 -25.83 -25.39
C SER A 260 -11.77 -24.74 -25.76
N PRO A 261 -11.83 -24.31 -27.03
CA PRO A 261 -12.74 -23.26 -27.47
C PRO A 261 -14.18 -23.47 -27.00
N GLY A 262 -14.81 -22.41 -26.50
CA GLY A 262 -16.18 -22.43 -25.97
C GLY A 262 -16.32 -23.02 -24.56
N ARG A 263 -15.30 -23.68 -24.01
CA ARG A 263 -15.35 -24.26 -22.66
C ARG A 263 -14.97 -23.23 -21.61
N TRP A 264 -15.99 -22.67 -20.97
CA TRP A 264 -15.84 -21.77 -19.83
C TRP A 264 -16.71 -22.25 -18.67
N HIS A 265 -16.12 -22.28 -17.48
CA HIS A 265 -16.77 -22.74 -16.27
C HIS A 265 -16.83 -21.63 -15.24
N GLN A 266 -17.99 -21.40 -14.64
CA GLN A 266 -18.09 -20.43 -13.55
C GLN A 266 -17.29 -20.96 -12.36
N VAL A 267 -16.42 -20.11 -11.83
CA VAL A 267 -15.56 -20.42 -10.68
C VAL A 267 -15.78 -19.45 -9.53
N GLY A 268 -16.56 -18.38 -9.73
CA GLY A 268 -16.89 -17.48 -8.64
C GLY A 268 -17.96 -16.47 -9.01
N GLU A 269 -18.43 -15.81 -7.96
CA GLU A 269 -19.30 -14.65 -8.04
C GLU A 269 -18.57 -13.41 -8.59
N PRO A 270 -19.31 -12.34 -8.94
CA PRO A 270 -18.71 -11.07 -9.30
C PRO A 270 -17.73 -10.57 -8.22
N GLY A 271 -16.76 -9.77 -8.67
CA GLY A 271 -15.76 -9.13 -7.80
C GLY A 271 -15.45 -7.72 -8.28
N ALA A 272 -15.12 -6.85 -7.34
CA ALA A 272 -14.65 -5.49 -7.65
C ALA A 272 -13.28 -5.56 -8.36
N ASP A 273 -12.44 -6.51 -7.94
CA ASP A 273 -11.10 -6.71 -8.47
C ASP A 273 -10.68 -8.19 -8.37
N PHE A 274 -9.74 -8.60 -9.23
CA PHE A 274 -9.14 -9.93 -9.23
C PHE A 274 -7.63 -9.84 -9.45
N ALA A 275 -6.88 -10.67 -8.73
CA ALA A 275 -5.43 -10.76 -8.85
C ALA A 275 -4.98 -12.21 -8.92
N ILE A 276 -3.92 -12.46 -9.70
CA ILE A 276 -3.28 -13.78 -9.79
C ILE A 276 -1.88 -13.68 -9.19
N SER A 277 -1.57 -14.52 -8.19
CA SER A 277 -0.22 -14.67 -7.66
C SER A 277 0.15 -16.14 -7.64
N GLY A 278 1.18 -16.49 -8.43
CA GLY A 278 1.51 -17.88 -8.74
C GLY A 278 0.30 -18.63 -9.32
N THR A 279 -0.03 -19.77 -8.72
CA THR A 279 -1.18 -20.61 -9.14
C THR A 279 -2.47 -20.29 -8.39
N ARG A 280 -2.52 -19.17 -7.65
CA ARG A 280 -3.70 -18.78 -6.87
C ARG A 280 -4.41 -17.59 -7.52
N VAL A 281 -5.73 -17.62 -7.44
CA VAL A 281 -6.62 -16.54 -7.87
C VAL A 281 -7.23 -15.92 -6.63
N TYR A 282 -7.18 -14.60 -6.55
CA TYR A 282 -7.76 -13.83 -5.47
C TYR A 282 -8.85 -12.91 -6.01
N ARG A 283 -9.88 -12.72 -5.21
CA ARG A 283 -11.05 -11.90 -5.52
C ARG A 283 -11.25 -10.89 -4.40
N LEU A 284 -11.44 -9.63 -4.77
CA LEU A 284 -12.00 -8.61 -3.91
C LEU A 284 -13.52 -8.64 -4.11
N ALA A 285 -14.26 -8.80 -3.02
CA ALA A 285 -15.72 -8.82 -3.05
C ALA A 285 -16.30 -7.55 -3.72
N PRO A 286 -17.50 -7.59 -4.32
CA PRO A 286 -18.10 -6.44 -5.02
C PRO A 286 -18.21 -5.19 -4.16
N ASP A 287 -18.51 -5.37 -2.87
CA ASP A 287 -18.58 -4.32 -1.85
C ASP A 287 -17.21 -3.86 -1.33
N ARG A 288 -16.12 -4.49 -1.82
CA ARG A 288 -14.73 -4.26 -1.40
C ARG A 288 -14.46 -4.56 0.07
N GLY A 289 -15.38 -5.24 0.75
CA GLY A 289 -15.31 -5.51 2.20
C GLY A 289 -14.46 -6.73 2.56
N SER A 290 -14.11 -7.57 1.60
CA SER A 290 -13.32 -8.78 1.87
C SER A 290 -12.52 -9.29 0.66
N VAL A 291 -11.38 -9.89 0.97
CA VAL A 291 -10.50 -10.58 0.01
C VAL A 291 -10.62 -12.09 0.21
N HIS A 292 -10.74 -12.82 -0.89
CA HIS A 292 -10.89 -14.28 -0.91
C HIS A 292 -9.90 -14.93 -1.86
N VAL A 293 -9.48 -16.16 -1.58
CA VAL A 293 -8.69 -17.01 -2.46
C VAL A 293 -9.53 -18.15 -2.99
N TRP A 294 -9.41 -18.46 -4.28
CA TRP A 294 -10.09 -19.60 -4.88
C TRP A 294 -9.41 -20.90 -4.44
N ASP A 295 -10.21 -21.90 -4.03
CA ASP A 295 -9.68 -23.20 -3.58
C ASP A 295 -9.21 -24.09 -4.75
N GLY A 296 -9.32 -23.59 -5.98
CA GLY A 296 -8.84 -24.24 -7.20
C GLY A 296 -9.83 -25.23 -7.81
N ARG A 297 -11.03 -25.36 -7.23
CA ARG A 297 -12.11 -26.22 -7.75
C ARG A 297 -13.49 -25.60 -7.55
N GLY A 298 -14.36 -25.77 -8.54
CA GLY A 298 -15.75 -25.32 -8.46
C GLY A 298 -15.85 -23.83 -8.14
N THR A 299 -16.85 -23.48 -7.34
CA THR A 299 -17.15 -22.12 -6.91
C THR A 299 -16.74 -21.86 -5.45
N SER A 300 -15.80 -22.64 -4.91
CA SER A 300 -15.37 -22.54 -3.50
C SER A 300 -14.26 -21.50 -3.32
N TRP A 301 -14.46 -20.61 -2.36
CA TRP A 301 -13.53 -19.54 -2.03
C TRP A 301 -13.33 -19.45 -0.51
N THR A 302 -12.08 -19.30 -0.09
CA THR A 302 -11.70 -19.11 1.30
C THR A 302 -11.42 -17.62 1.57
N TRP A 303 -12.01 -17.07 2.63
CA TRP A 303 -11.71 -15.72 3.10
C TRP A 303 -10.25 -15.62 3.53
N VAL A 304 -9.56 -14.55 3.13
CA VAL A 304 -8.15 -14.31 3.48
C VAL A 304 -7.86 -12.92 4.04
N GLY A 305 -8.78 -11.97 3.93
CA GLY A 305 -8.55 -10.61 4.41
C GLY A 305 -9.78 -9.72 4.41
N GLY A 306 -9.69 -8.62 5.17
CA GLY A 306 -10.71 -7.59 5.27
C GLY A 306 -10.76 -6.64 4.06
N PRO A 307 -11.30 -5.42 4.25
CA PRO A 307 -11.52 -4.46 3.17
C PRO A 307 -10.23 -4.03 2.45
N ALA A 308 -10.33 -3.85 1.13
CA ALA A 308 -9.23 -3.41 0.29
C ALA A 308 -9.70 -2.51 -0.86
N SER A 309 -8.83 -1.60 -1.32
CA SER A 309 -9.07 -0.75 -2.49
C SER A 309 -8.67 -1.42 -3.80
N ARG A 310 -7.56 -2.15 -3.83
CA ARG A 310 -7.09 -2.88 -5.02
C ARG A 310 -6.31 -4.10 -4.60
N LEU A 311 -6.27 -5.09 -5.49
CA LEU A 311 -5.41 -6.26 -5.35
C LEU A 311 -4.28 -6.20 -6.38
N TYR A 312 -3.10 -6.63 -5.95
CA TYR A 312 -1.94 -6.76 -6.81
C TYR A 312 -1.33 -8.15 -6.63
N GLY A 313 -1.23 -8.91 -7.72
CA GLY A 313 -0.71 -10.26 -7.70
C GLY A 313 0.50 -10.38 -8.62
N GLY A 314 1.53 -11.08 -8.16
CA GLY A 314 2.74 -11.33 -8.93
C GLY A 314 3.66 -12.33 -8.24
N GLY A 315 4.90 -12.42 -8.71
CA GLY A 315 5.92 -13.31 -8.14
C GLY A 315 6.21 -13.07 -6.65
N PRO A 316 6.33 -11.81 -6.18
CA PRO A 316 6.55 -11.50 -4.77
C PRO A 316 5.41 -11.88 -3.82
N GLY A 317 4.22 -12.19 -4.36
CA GLY A 317 3.03 -12.57 -3.58
C GLY A 317 1.77 -11.79 -3.97
N LEU A 318 0.80 -11.83 -3.06
CA LEU A 318 -0.41 -11.01 -3.11
C LEU A 318 -0.24 -9.80 -2.22
N PHE A 319 -0.66 -8.64 -2.73
CA PHE A 319 -0.70 -7.39 -2.02
C PHE A 319 -2.07 -6.74 -2.16
N ALA A 320 -2.41 -5.92 -1.18
CA ALA A 320 -3.65 -5.15 -1.18
C ALA A 320 -3.38 -3.73 -0.66
N THR A 321 -4.12 -2.76 -1.19
CA THR A 321 -4.09 -1.39 -0.66
C THR A 321 -5.25 -1.14 0.30
N ASN A 322 -4.97 -0.47 1.41
CA ASN A 322 -5.96 -0.08 2.40
C ASN A 322 -6.90 1.00 1.80
N PRO A 323 -8.22 0.85 1.95
CA PRO A 323 -9.16 1.78 1.36
C PRO A 323 -9.21 3.16 2.03
N LYS A 324 -8.77 3.27 3.29
CA LYS A 324 -8.80 4.54 4.05
C LYS A 324 -7.62 5.44 3.70
N ASP A 325 -6.42 4.88 3.61
CA ASP A 325 -5.17 5.66 3.53
C ASP A 325 -4.23 5.26 2.38
N GLY A 326 -4.59 4.23 1.60
CA GLY A 326 -3.81 3.78 0.46
C GLY A 326 -2.54 2.99 0.80
N ARG A 327 -2.23 2.75 2.09
CA ARG A 327 -1.08 1.93 2.50
C ARG A 327 -1.13 0.53 1.88
N ILE A 328 0.02 -0.03 1.55
CA ILE A 328 0.12 -1.36 0.91
C ILE A 328 0.53 -2.43 1.93
N PHE A 329 -0.13 -3.59 1.83
CA PHE A 329 0.08 -4.74 2.70
C PHE A 329 0.32 -5.99 1.86
N LYS A 330 1.18 -6.89 2.34
CA LYS A 330 1.44 -8.21 1.75
C LYS A 330 0.68 -9.29 2.50
N TYR A 331 0.03 -10.19 1.79
CA TYR A 331 -0.57 -11.36 2.40
C TYR A 331 0.52 -12.35 2.85
N ALA A 332 0.53 -12.69 4.14
CA ALA A 332 1.54 -13.57 4.73
C ALA A 332 1.30 -15.07 4.44
N GLY A 333 0.17 -15.40 3.80
CA GLY A 333 -0.17 -16.77 3.40
C GLY A 333 -1.21 -17.46 4.28
N ARG A 334 -1.64 -16.84 5.38
CA ARG A 334 -2.68 -17.34 6.27
C ARG A 334 -3.85 -16.36 6.40
N PRO A 335 -5.11 -16.85 6.49
CA PRO A 335 -6.27 -15.97 6.58
C PRO A 335 -6.14 -14.91 7.68
N GLY A 336 -6.36 -13.65 7.32
CA GLY A 336 -6.27 -12.51 8.24
C GLY A 336 -4.84 -12.00 8.49
N GLU A 337 -3.80 -12.72 8.08
CA GLU A 337 -2.41 -12.29 8.27
C GLU A 337 -1.93 -11.45 7.08
N TRP A 338 -1.79 -10.14 7.33
CA TRP A 338 -1.30 -9.16 6.38
C TRP A 338 -0.17 -8.35 7.01
N GLU A 339 0.96 -8.29 6.32
CA GLU A 339 2.13 -7.54 6.76
C GLU A 339 2.12 -6.15 6.13
N PHE A 340 2.37 -5.11 6.94
CA PHE A 340 2.58 -3.76 6.42
C PHE A 340 3.85 -3.71 5.56
N VAL A 341 3.71 -3.23 4.31
CA VAL A 341 4.80 -3.16 3.35
C VAL A 341 5.27 -1.72 3.15
N GLY A 342 4.34 -0.78 3.06
CA GLY A 342 4.68 0.61 2.76
C GLY A 342 3.50 1.56 2.73
N THR A 343 3.82 2.84 2.56
CA THR A 343 2.84 3.93 2.47
C THR A 343 2.09 3.93 1.14
N ALA A 344 1.16 4.86 0.99
CA ALA A 344 0.41 5.02 -0.25
C ALA A 344 1.33 5.29 -1.45
N GLY A 345 0.95 4.71 -2.59
CA GLY A 345 1.53 4.98 -3.90
C GLY A 345 0.46 5.41 -4.89
N ALA A 346 0.85 6.17 -5.91
CA ALA A 346 -0.02 6.46 -7.04
C ALA A 346 -0.28 5.21 -7.89
N ASP A 347 0.68 4.28 -7.91
CA ASP A 347 0.59 3.01 -8.59
C ASP A 347 1.58 1.99 -8.00
N PHE A 348 1.32 0.70 -8.23
CA PHE A 348 2.20 -0.40 -7.83
C PHE A 348 2.30 -1.44 -8.96
N ALA A 349 3.50 -1.98 -9.19
CA ALA A 349 3.73 -2.99 -10.20
C ALA A 349 4.66 -4.09 -9.69
N LEU A 350 4.39 -5.34 -10.09
CA LEU A 350 5.14 -6.51 -9.66
C LEU A 350 5.86 -7.18 -10.82
N THR A 351 7.17 -7.35 -10.68
CA THR A 351 7.94 -8.28 -11.51
C THR A 351 7.86 -9.69 -10.91
N ASP A 352 8.67 -10.63 -11.40
CA ASP A 352 8.79 -11.95 -10.77
C ASP A 352 9.39 -11.91 -9.36
N ARG A 353 10.17 -10.87 -9.03
CA ARG A 353 10.95 -10.82 -7.78
C ARG A 353 10.76 -9.56 -6.96
N HIS A 354 10.28 -8.48 -7.57
CA HIS A 354 10.24 -7.18 -6.93
C HIS A 354 8.86 -6.55 -7.04
N LEU A 355 8.47 -5.89 -5.96
CA LEU A 355 7.39 -4.90 -5.94
C LEU A 355 8.01 -3.52 -6.16
N TYR A 356 7.41 -2.75 -7.06
CA TYR A 356 7.73 -1.35 -7.28
C TYR A 356 6.52 -0.48 -6.93
N GLY A 357 6.79 0.70 -6.40
CA GLY A 357 5.79 1.71 -6.06
C GLY A 357 6.12 3.02 -6.75
N LEU A 358 5.11 3.66 -7.33
CA LEU A 358 5.18 5.04 -7.79
C LEU A 358 4.70 5.93 -6.64
N THR A 359 5.50 6.92 -6.23
CA THR A 359 5.10 7.81 -5.13
C THR A 359 3.79 8.54 -5.43
N PRO A 360 3.02 8.98 -4.41
CA PRO A 360 1.74 9.66 -4.63
C PRO A 360 1.82 10.88 -5.56
N ASP A 361 2.94 11.60 -5.52
CA ASP A 361 3.23 12.74 -6.39
C ASP A 361 3.86 12.37 -7.74
N ARG A 362 4.03 11.06 -7.99
CA ARG A 362 4.59 10.48 -9.23
C ARG A 362 6.01 10.92 -9.55
N ALA A 363 6.73 11.47 -8.57
CA ALA A 363 8.07 12.02 -8.75
C ALA A 363 9.16 10.94 -8.80
N MET A 364 8.93 9.78 -8.20
CA MET A 364 9.92 8.69 -8.20
C MET A 364 9.26 7.32 -8.16
N VAL A 365 9.99 6.33 -8.66
CA VAL A 365 9.70 4.92 -8.50
C VAL A 365 10.64 4.34 -7.46
N THR A 366 10.09 3.66 -6.47
CA THR A 366 10.82 2.95 -5.42
C THR A 366 10.66 1.44 -5.59
N ARG A 367 11.66 0.69 -5.12
CA ARG A 367 11.66 -0.78 -5.11
C ARG A 367 11.60 -1.26 -3.67
N TRP A 368 10.66 -2.15 -3.38
CA TRP A 368 10.56 -2.81 -2.08
C TRP A 368 11.67 -3.86 -1.93
N LEU A 369 12.37 -3.79 -0.80
CA LEU A 369 13.37 -4.77 -0.36
C LEU A 369 12.68 -5.74 0.61
N ALA A 370 12.44 -6.98 0.16
CA ALA A 370 11.80 -7.99 0.99
C ALA A 370 12.65 -8.28 2.24
N PRO A 371 12.05 -8.68 3.37
CA PRO A 371 12.75 -8.87 4.65
C PRO A 371 13.91 -9.87 4.60
N GLU A 372 13.88 -10.79 3.63
CA GLU A 372 14.90 -11.82 3.39
C GLU A 372 16.15 -11.26 2.68
N THR A 373 16.19 -9.94 2.44
CA THR A 373 17.35 -9.23 1.91
C THR A 373 18.30 -8.85 3.06
N PRO A 374 19.59 -9.23 3.04
CA PRO A 374 20.52 -9.09 4.17
C PRO A 374 20.74 -7.69 4.77
N ASP A 375 20.23 -6.61 4.16
CA ASP A 375 20.46 -5.22 4.57
C ASP A 375 19.17 -4.35 4.54
N ALA A 376 18.00 -4.95 4.82
CA ALA A 376 16.68 -4.31 4.65
C ALA A 376 16.27 -3.32 5.78
N ASP A 377 17.21 -2.58 6.37
CA ASP A 377 16.89 -1.54 7.36
C ASP A 377 15.98 -0.46 6.75
N GLU A 378 16.17 -0.18 5.45
CA GLU A 378 15.26 0.62 4.64
C GLU A 378 14.44 -0.30 3.71
N ARG A 379 13.14 -0.48 4.00
CA ARG A 379 12.29 -1.41 3.22
C ARG A 379 12.02 -0.98 1.79
N TRP A 380 12.32 0.27 1.43
CA TRP A 380 12.11 0.82 0.10
C TRP A 380 13.33 1.62 -0.33
N THR A 381 13.93 1.25 -1.46
CA THR A 381 15.02 2.02 -2.07
C THR A 381 14.51 2.79 -3.29
N TRP A 382 15.15 3.92 -3.59
CA TRP A 382 14.99 4.56 -4.89
C TRP A 382 15.34 3.58 -6.02
N ALA A 383 14.56 3.60 -7.11
CA ALA A 383 14.81 2.80 -8.30
C ALA A 383 14.90 3.65 -9.56
N ALA A 384 13.94 4.57 -9.77
CA ALA A 384 13.93 5.38 -10.98
C ALA A 384 13.27 6.75 -10.77
N GLY A 385 13.49 7.64 -11.74
CA GLY A 385 12.83 8.95 -11.79
C GLY A 385 11.33 8.89 -12.14
N PRO A 386 10.70 10.05 -12.43
CA PRO A 386 9.25 10.19 -12.62
C PRO A 386 8.64 9.25 -13.66
N ALA A 387 7.38 8.86 -13.43
CA ALA A 387 6.60 7.99 -14.31
C ALA A 387 5.10 8.32 -14.29
N GLY A 388 4.40 7.99 -15.38
CA GLY A 388 2.96 8.14 -15.49
C GLY A 388 2.20 6.95 -14.87
N ALA A 389 2.43 5.75 -15.37
CA ALA A 389 1.86 4.50 -14.86
C ALA A 389 2.94 3.43 -14.86
N LEU A 390 2.81 2.41 -14.00
CA LEU A 390 3.75 1.31 -13.92
C LEU A 390 3.15 0.03 -14.49
N PHE A 391 3.98 -0.74 -15.19
CA PHE A 391 3.65 -2.09 -15.65
C PHE A 391 4.83 -2.99 -15.36
N ALA A 392 4.57 -4.24 -14.97
CA ALA A 392 5.65 -5.16 -14.69
C ALA A 392 5.23 -6.61 -14.95
N GLY A 393 6.24 -7.45 -15.13
CA GLY A 393 6.15 -8.89 -15.26
C GLY A 393 7.55 -9.49 -15.33
N ALA A 394 7.68 -10.71 -15.84
CA ALA A 394 8.98 -11.38 -16.00
C ALA A 394 9.94 -10.64 -16.94
N ALA A 395 9.43 -9.76 -17.81
CA ALA A 395 10.21 -8.97 -18.76
C ALA A 395 10.93 -7.79 -18.09
N GLY A 396 10.57 -7.48 -16.84
CA GLY A 396 11.09 -6.35 -16.10
C GLY A 396 10.02 -5.32 -15.77
N LEU A 397 10.50 -4.12 -15.42
CA LEU A 397 9.67 -2.97 -15.08
C LEU A 397 9.55 -2.04 -16.28
N PHE A 398 8.34 -1.57 -16.53
CA PHE A 398 7.99 -0.63 -17.58
C PHE A 398 7.19 0.51 -16.97
N SER A 399 7.21 1.64 -17.66
CA SER A 399 6.36 2.77 -17.31
C SER A 399 5.90 3.53 -18.53
N THR A 400 4.78 4.23 -18.43
CA THR A 400 4.62 5.41 -19.28
C THR A 400 5.50 6.55 -18.77
N ASP A 401 5.90 7.44 -19.67
CA ASP A 401 6.44 8.73 -19.30
C ASP A 401 5.41 9.57 -18.52
N PRO A 402 5.81 10.68 -17.88
CA PRO A 402 4.87 11.50 -17.10
C PRO A 402 3.67 12.02 -17.90
N THR A 403 3.80 12.16 -19.23
CA THR A 403 2.68 12.57 -20.10
C THR A 403 1.72 11.42 -20.44
N GLY A 404 2.14 10.17 -20.24
CA GLY A 404 1.35 8.98 -20.56
C GLY A 404 1.45 8.52 -22.02
N THR A 405 2.26 9.17 -22.85
CA THR A 405 2.28 8.96 -24.31
C THR A 405 3.38 8.01 -24.77
N ARG A 406 4.48 7.91 -24.01
CA ARG A 406 5.65 7.10 -24.35
C ARG A 406 5.79 5.94 -23.39
N LEU A 407 5.98 4.73 -23.91
CA LEU A 407 6.33 3.56 -23.13
C LEU A 407 7.85 3.50 -22.94
N ARG A 408 8.27 3.19 -21.71
CA ARG A 408 9.67 3.10 -21.32
C ARG A 408 9.93 1.78 -20.61
N HIS A 409 11.08 1.18 -20.89
CA HIS A 409 11.60 0.02 -20.20
C HIS A 409 12.68 0.45 -19.19
N TYR A 410 12.62 -0.06 -17.96
CA TYR A 410 13.65 0.14 -16.97
C TYR A 410 14.77 -0.89 -17.13
N ALA A 411 15.94 -0.46 -17.56
CA ALA A 411 17.12 -1.31 -17.70
C ALA A 411 18.38 -0.49 -17.42
N LYS A 412 19.44 -1.15 -16.92
CA LYS A 412 20.72 -0.49 -16.59
C LYS A 412 20.51 0.78 -15.74
N ASP A 413 19.63 0.66 -14.75
CA ASP A 413 19.27 1.71 -13.79
C ASP A 413 18.71 3.01 -14.41
N ALA A 414 18.15 2.92 -15.63
CA ALA A 414 17.57 4.06 -16.34
C ALA A 414 16.30 3.70 -17.11
N TRP A 415 15.50 4.72 -17.42
CA TRP A 415 14.37 4.60 -18.35
C TRP A 415 14.87 4.70 -19.79
N HIS A 416 14.51 3.71 -20.60
CA HIS A 416 14.73 3.73 -22.05
C HIS A 416 13.38 3.80 -22.76
N ASP A 417 13.17 4.83 -23.59
CA ASP A 417 12.00 4.92 -24.45
C ASP A 417 12.01 3.76 -25.45
N ILE A 418 10.89 3.04 -25.52
CA ILE A 418 10.72 1.92 -26.45
C ILE A 418 9.59 2.16 -27.45
N GLY A 419 8.88 3.29 -27.43
CA GLY A 419 7.80 3.58 -28.38
C GLY A 419 6.58 4.24 -27.75
N PRO A 420 5.46 4.36 -28.48
CA PRO A 420 4.19 4.85 -27.93
C PRO A 420 3.59 3.88 -26.91
N ALA A 421 2.93 4.41 -25.89
CA ALA A 421 2.24 3.61 -24.86
C ALA A 421 0.93 2.96 -25.35
N GLY A 422 0.25 3.60 -26.30
CA GLY A 422 -1.05 3.14 -26.79
C GLY A 422 -2.16 3.17 -25.73
N ALA A 423 -3.30 2.57 -26.07
CA ALA A 423 -4.47 2.51 -25.20
C ALA A 423 -4.26 1.57 -24.01
N GLU A 424 -3.52 0.47 -24.20
CA GLU A 424 -3.25 -0.50 -23.14
C GLU A 424 -1.85 -1.12 -23.31
N VAL A 425 -1.15 -1.26 -22.18
CA VAL A 425 0.11 -1.99 -22.07
C VAL A 425 -0.12 -3.27 -21.29
N ARG A 426 0.47 -4.37 -21.75
CA ARG A 426 0.48 -5.66 -21.06
C ARG A 426 1.87 -6.28 -21.11
N VAL A 427 2.32 -6.80 -19.97
CA VAL A 427 3.64 -7.43 -19.83
C VAL A 427 3.41 -8.90 -19.49
N ALA A 428 3.93 -9.80 -20.31
CA ALA A 428 3.88 -11.25 -20.07
C ALA A 428 5.18 -11.92 -20.46
N GLY A 429 5.68 -12.75 -19.57
CA GLY A 429 6.91 -13.49 -19.82
C GLY A 429 7.99 -12.49 -20.07
N ARG A 430 8.74 -12.69 -21.15
CA ARG A 430 9.80 -11.75 -21.56
C ARG A 430 9.32 -10.75 -22.60
N GLU A 431 8.01 -10.57 -22.75
CA GLU A 431 7.39 -9.86 -23.86
C GLU A 431 6.49 -8.74 -23.38
N VAL A 432 6.37 -7.72 -24.21
CA VAL A 432 5.51 -6.56 -23.97
C VAL A 432 4.59 -6.38 -25.15
N PHE A 433 3.32 -6.16 -24.85
CA PHE A 433 2.27 -5.96 -25.82
C PHE A 433 1.62 -4.60 -25.60
N VAL A 434 1.33 -3.93 -26.71
CA VAL A 434 0.60 -2.66 -26.73
C VAL A 434 -0.60 -2.81 -27.65
N LEU A 435 -1.77 -2.39 -27.17
CA LEU A 435 -2.91 -2.06 -28.01
C LEU A 435 -2.78 -0.59 -28.42
N THR A 436 -2.78 -0.30 -29.71
CA THR A 436 -2.68 1.07 -30.22
C THR A 436 -3.81 1.96 -29.70
N ASP A 437 -3.61 3.28 -29.67
CA ASP A 437 -4.61 4.24 -29.13
C ASP A 437 -5.97 4.13 -29.82
N ASP A 438 -5.96 3.88 -31.14
CA ASP A 438 -7.13 3.64 -31.98
C ASP A 438 -7.71 2.22 -31.83
N ARG A 439 -7.07 1.36 -31.02
CA ARG A 439 -7.41 -0.05 -30.78
C ARG A 439 -7.46 -0.96 -32.01
N THR A 440 -6.86 -0.53 -33.13
CA THR A 440 -6.87 -1.31 -34.39
C THR A 440 -5.79 -2.39 -34.45
N SER A 441 -4.73 -2.24 -33.66
CA SER A 441 -3.57 -3.12 -33.73
C SER A 441 -3.03 -3.51 -32.36
N VAL A 442 -2.78 -4.80 -32.20
CA VAL A 442 -1.97 -5.36 -31.12
C VAL A 442 -0.54 -5.49 -31.63
N ARG A 443 0.41 -4.88 -30.93
CA ARG A 443 1.83 -4.91 -31.26
C ARG A 443 2.63 -5.58 -30.16
N ARG A 444 3.62 -6.39 -30.54
CA ARG A 444 4.58 -7.05 -29.67
C ARG A 444 5.94 -6.38 -29.80
N TRP A 445 6.56 -6.04 -28.68
CA TRP A 445 7.93 -5.55 -28.63
C TRP A 445 8.90 -6.70 -28.44
N ASP A 446 9.95 -6.74 -29.27
CA ASP A 446 11.06 -7.66 -29.10
C ASP A 446 12.20 -6.94 -28.35
N PRO A 447 12.54 -7.34 -27.11
CA PRO A 447 13.60 -6.71 -26.35
C PRO A 447 15.01 -6.93 -26.93
N ARG A 448 15.22 -7.93 -27.79
CA ARG A 448 16.53 -8.24 -28.40
C ARG A 448 16.85 -7.30 -29.55
N THR A 449 15.84 -6.95 -30.35
CA THR A 449 15.99 -6.10 -31.53
C THR A 449 15.50 -4.67 -31.29
N GLY A 450 14.70 -4.44 -30.25
CA GLY A 450 14.04 -3.17 -29.97
C GLY A 450 12.85 -2.87 -30.89
N THR A 451 12.40 -3.82 -31.71
CA THR A 451 11.40 -3.59 -32.75
C THR A 451 9.98 -3.97 -32.33
N TRP A 452 8.99 -3.27 -32.88
CA TRP A 452 7.57 -3.59 -32.71
C TRP A 452 6.95 -4.26 -33.93
N THR A 453 6.40 -5.46 -33.74
CA THR A 453 5.72 -6.21 -34.79
C THR A 453 4.23 -6.29 -34.51
N ARG A 454 3.38 -6.10 -35.54
CA ARG A 454 1.93 -6.32 -35.41
C ARG A 454 1.67 -7.81 -35.25
N VAL A 455 0.88 -8.17 -34.24
CA VAL A 455 0.50 -9.56 -33.95
C VAL A 455 -1.01 -9.79 -34.02
N GLY A 456 -1.83 -8.73 -34.11
CA GLY A 456 -3.27 -8.87 -34.20
C GLY A 456 -4.03 -7.54 -34.15
N GLY A 457 -5.30 -7.61 -33.79
CA GLY A 457 -6.24 -6.49 -33.72
C GLY A 457 -7.26 -6.49 -34.87
N PRO A 458 -8.41 -5.81 -34.71
CA PRO A 458 -8.76 -4.90 -33.61
C PRO A 458 -9.14 -5.63 -32.32
N ALA A 459 -9.01 -4.96 -31.17
CA ALA A 459 -9.34 -5.52 -29.86
C ALA A 459 -9.87 -4.44 -28.91
N GLY A 460 -10.79 -4.78 -28.02
CA GLY A 460 -11.26 -3.88 -26.96
C GLY A 460 -10.26 -3.78 -25.80
N THR A 461 -9.70 -4.93 -25.38
CA THR A 461 -8.72 -5.04 -24.28
C THR A 461 -7.87 -6.30 -24.43
N LEU A 462 -6.76 -6.36 -23.69
CA LEU A 462 -5.80 -7.47 -23.70
C LEU A 462 -5.62 -8.11 -22.32
N ALA A 463 -5.33 -9.41 -22.33
CA ALA A 463 -4.74 -10.13 -21.20
C ALA A 463 -3.63 -11.05 -21.69
N VAL A 464 -2.63 -11.27 -20.86
CA VAL A 464 -1.43 -11.99 -21.24
C VAL A 464 -1.00 -12.91 -20.10
N THR A 465 -0.47 -14.09 -20.42
CA THR A 465 -0.02 -15.08 -19.42
C THR A 465 1.45 -15.43 -19.57
N VAL A 466 2.01 -16.01 -18.51
CA VAL A 466 3.30 -16.70 -18.50
C VAL A 466 3.14 -18.20 -18.32
N PRO A 467 4.03 -19.01 -18.91
CA PRO A 467 4.07 -20.43 -18.59
C PRO A 467 4.39 -20.65 -17.12
N ARG A 468 3.92 -21.79 -16.60
CA ARG A 468 4.35 -22.34 -15.32
C ARG A 468 5.86 -22.55 -15.39
N ALA A 469 6.63 -21.90 -14.51
CA ALA A 469 8.03 -22.27 -14.32
C ALA A 469 8.06 -23.75 -13.89
N GLY A 470 8.61 -24.60 -14.74
CA GLY A 470 8.97 -25.96 -14.36
C GLY A 470 9.92 -25.88 -13.18
N ARG A 471 9.65 -26.67 -12.13
CA ARG A 471 10.61 -26.89 -11.06
C ARG A 471 11.86 -27.58 -11.59
#